data_AF-A0A447JG74-F1
#
_entry.id   AF-A0A447JG74-F1
#
_cell.length_a   1.000
_cell.length_b   1.000
_cell.length_c   1.000
_cell.angle_alpha   90.00
_cell.angle_beta   90.00
_cell.angle_gamma   90.00
#
_symmetry.space_group_name_H-M   'P 1'
#
loop_
_entity.id
_entity.type
_entity.pdbx_description
1 polymer ?
#
loop_
_entity_poly.entity_id
_entity_poly.type
_entity_poly.pdbx_seq_one_letter_code
_entity_poly.pdbx_strand_id
1 'polypeptide(L)'
;METLVAHLALLGAPLELLTLVGDCDTTEAAMEHIEAYGFGHIYNHLARRICLRVMQMLRFTKTPPVCDAILFSFDNHILGSNRPVDEIAKELQC
;
A
#
# COMPACT_ATOMS: atom_id res chain seq x y z
N MET A 1 13.55 1.36 -3.18
CA MET A 1 13.11 0.82 -1.87
C MET A 1 12.83 1.89 -0.82
N GLU A 2 13.45 3.06 -0.93
CA GLU A 2 13.45 4.18 0.01
C GLU A 2 12.06 4.63 0.46
N THR A 3 11.09 4.68 -0.46
CA THR A 3 9.70 5.05 -0.12
C THR A 3 9.03 3.99 0.79
N LEU A 4 9.29 2.70 0.54
CA LEU A 4 8.76 1.61 1.34
C LEU A 4 9.38 1.62 2.75
N VAL A 5 10.71 1.75 2.82
CA VAL A 5 11.46 1.90 4.08
C VAL A 5 10.96 3.10 4.89
N ALA A 6 10.77 4.25 4.26
CA ALA A 6 10.26 5.44 4.95
C ALA A 6 8.85 5.20 5.53
N HIS A 7 7.97 4.51 4.81
CA HIS A 7 6.64 4.19 5.33
C HIS A 7 6.64 3.13 6.43
N LEU A 8 7.51 2.12 6.35
CA LEU A 8 7.73 1.17 7.45
C LEU A 8 8.22 1.89 8.70
N ALA A 9 9.18 2.81 8.56
CA ALA A 9 9.72 3.57 9.68
C ALA A 9 8.63 4.42 10.35
N LEU A 10 7.77 5.08 9.55
CA LEU A 10 6.61 5.83 10.06
C LEU A 10 5.58 4.95 10.78
N LEU A 11 5.50 3.67 10.43
CA LEU A 11 4.65 2.68 11.11
C LEU A 11 5.32 2.05 12.35
N GLY A 12 6.55 2.45 12.68
CA GLY A 12 7.27 1.95 13.86
C GLY A 12 8.00 0.64 13.63
N ALA A 13 8.33 0.30 12.38
CA ALA A 13 9.17 -0.86 12.08
C ALA A 13 10.55 -0.77 12.75
N PRO A 14 11.08 -1.90 13.26
CA PRO A 14 12.42 -1.94 13.85
C PRO A 14 13.50 -1.69 12.80
N LEU A 15 14.63 -1.12 13.21
CA LEU A 15 15.77 -0.83 12.32
C LEU A 15 16.21 -2.06 11.52
N GLU A 16 16.19 -3.25 12.15
CA GLU A 16 16.55 -4.50 11.49
C GLU A 16 15.68 -4.78 10.24
N LEU A 17 14.36 -4.65 10.36
CA LEU A 17 13.46 -4.76 9.22
C LEU A 17 13.74 -3.68 8.17
N LEU A 18 13.97 -2.44 8.60
CA LEU A 18 14.25 -1.32 7.69
C LEU A 18 15.51 -1.56 6.86
N THR A 19 16.56 -2.10 7.48
CA THR A 19 17.80 -2.48 6.80
C THR A 19 17.56 -3.63 5.82
N LEU A 20 16.92 -4.72 6.25
CA LEU A 20 16.61 -5.86 5.38
C LEU A 20 15.81 -5.44 4.13
N VAL A 21 14.77 -4.62 4.31
CA VAL A 21 13.96 -4.11 3.20
C VAL A 21 14.75 -3.12 2.34
N GLY A 22 15.62 -2.31 2.94
CA GLY A 22 16.49 -1.38 2.22
C GLY A 22 17.48 -2.06 1.30
N ASP A 23 17.97 -3.24 1.70
CA ASP A 23 18.95 -4.04 0.97
C ASP A 23 18.32 -4.95 -0.12
N CYS A 24 16.98 -5.01 -0.20
CA CYS A 24 16.29 -5.78 -1.22
C CYS A 24 16.30 -5.08 -2.59
N ASP A 25 16.61 -5.84 -3.64
CA ASP A 25 16.57 -5.35 -5.02
C ASP A 25 15.13 -5.23 -5.57
N THR A 26 14.21 -6.06 -5.07
CA THR A 26 12.82 -6.14 -5.54
C THR A 26 11.82 -5.99 -4.40
N THR A 27 10.61 -5.54 -4.74
CA THR A 27 9.54 -5.41 -3.75
C THR A 27 9.12 -6.78 -3.24
N GLU A 28 9.12 -7.79 -4.10
CA GLU A 28 8.78 -9.17 -3.77
C GLU A 28 9.73 -9.76 -2.71
N ALA A 29 11.03 -9.54 -2.83
CA ALA A 29 12.00 -9.98 -1.82
C ALA A 29 11.74 -9.28 -0.48
N ALA A 30 11.42 -7.99 -0.49
CA ALA A 30 11.07 -7.25 0.71
C ALA A 30 9.76 -7.74 1.37
N MET A 31 8.80 -8.26 0.60
CA MET A 31 7.51 -8.73 1.11
C MET A 31 7.69 -9.84 2.15
N GLU A 32 8.59 -10.80 1.91
CA GLU A 32 8.84 -11.91 2.83
C GLU A 32 9.32 -11.43 4.19
N HIS A 33 10.24 -10.46 4.20
CA HIS A 33 10.71 -9.83 5.45
C HIS A 33 9.61 -9.03 6.14
N ILE A 34 8.84 -8.25 5.39
CA ILE A 34 7.73 -7.45 5.94
C ILE A 34 6.70 -8.35 6.63
N GLU A 35 6.34 -9.47 6.01
CA GLU A 35 5.36 -10.41 6.56
C GLU A 35 5.93 -11.13 7.79
N ALA A 36 7.18 -11.60 7.74
CA ALA A 36 7.83 -12.27 8.87
C ALA A 36 7.89 -11.40 10.13
N TYR A 37 7.97 -10.07 9.96
CA TYR A 37 7.96 -9.09 11.05
C TYR A 37 6.55 -8.60 11.42
N GLY A 38 5.48 -9.07 10.76
CA GLY A 38 4.10 -8.66 11.05
C GLY A 38 3.71 -7.28 10.52
N PHE A 39 4.46 -6.72 9.57
CA PHE A 39 4.23 -5.40 8.99
C PHE A 39 3.39 -5.41 7.71
N GLY A 40 2.76 -6.52 7.33
CA GLY A 40 1.92 -6.63 6.13
C GLY A 40 0.81 -5.57 6.02
N HIS A 41 0.35 -5.00 7.14
CA HIS A 41 -0.59 -3.87 7.17
C HIS A 41 -0.08 -2.61 6.44
N ILE A 42 1.21 -2.54 6.11
CA ILE A 42 1.77 -1.47 5.27
C ILE A 42 1.08 -1.37 3.91
N TYR A 43 0.63 -2.46 3.30
CA TYR A 43 0.01 -2.41 1.97
C TYR A 43 -1.34 -1.67 2.00
N ASN A 44 -2.14 -1.87 3.06
CA ASN A 44 -3.36 -1.10 3.30
C ASN A 44 -3.04 0.37 3.59
N HIS A 45 -1.96 0.65 4.31
CA HIS A 45 -1.49 2.02 4.53
C HIS A 45 -1.11 2.70 3.22
N LEU A 46 -0.32 2.04 2.36
CA LEU A 46 0.08 2.55 1.05
C LEU A 46 -1.14 2.78 0.15
N ALA A 47 -2.11 1.86 0.13
CA ALA A 47 -3.36 2.02 -0.62
C ALA A 47 -4.09 3.31 -0.22
N ARG A 48 -4.26 3.57 1.08
CA ARG A 48 -4.87 4.81 1.58
C ARG A 48 -4.05 6.04 1.20
N ARG A 49 -2.72 5.95 1.24
CA ARG A 49 -1.83 7.05 0.84
C ARG A 49 -1.95 7.37 -0.65
N ILE A 50 -2.17 6.38 -1.52
CA ILE A 50 -2.45 6.59 -2.94
C ILE A 50 -3.74 7.41 -3.11
N CYS A 51 -4.84 6.98 -2.49
CA CYS A 51 -6.11 7.72 -2.54
C CYS A 51 -5.95 9.18 -2.07
N LEU A 52 -5.27 9.38 -0.94
CA LEU A 52 -4.98 10.74 -0.43
C LEU A 52 -4.19 11.57 -1.43
N ARG A 53 -3.20 10.98 -2.10
CA ARG A 53 -2.37 11.69 -3.07
C ARG A 53 -3.17 12.09 -4.31
N VAL A 54 -4.02 11.21 -4.82
CA VAL A 54 -4.95 11.51 -5.93
C VAL A 54 -5.87 12.66 -5.54
N MET A 55 -6.48 12.61 -4.36
CA MET A 55 -7.37 13.69 -3.88
C MET A 55 -6.64 15.02 -3.71
N GLN A 56 -5.39 15.02 -3.23
CA GLN A 56 -4.56 16.23 -3.16
C GLN A 56 -4.27 16.85 -4.54
N MET A 57 -4.07 16.01 -5.55
CA MET A 57 -3.86 16.45 -6.93
C MET A 57 -5.14 17.03 -7.53
N LEU A 58 -6.30 16.46 -7.18
CA LEU A 58 -7.62 16.88 -7.66
C LEU A 58 -8.31 17.91 -6.75
N ARG A 59 -7.59 18.55 -5.83
CA ARG A 59 -8.17 19.44 -4.80
C ARG A 59 -8.97 20.65 -5.32
N PHE A 60 -8.82 20.99 -6.60
CA PHE A 60 -9.54 22.10 -7.24
C PHE A 60 -10.61 21.63 -8.24
N THR A 61 -10.79 20.32 -8.40
CA THR A 61 -11.84 19.73 -9.23
C THR A 61 -13.18 19.89 -8.53
N LYS A 62 -14.18 20.48 -9.20
CA LYS A 62 -15.51 20.72 -8.61
C LYS A 62 -16.21 19.44 -8.16
N THR A 63 -16.03 18.36 -8.91
CA THR A 63 -16.62 17.04 -8.65
C THR A 63 -15.52 15.99 -8.79
N PRO A 64 -14.67 15.80 -7.78
CA PRO A 64 -13.62 14.80 -7.86
C PRO A 64 -14.25 13.39 -7.90
N PRO A 65 -13.67 12.45 -8.65
CA PRO A 65 -14.11 11.06 -8.64
C PRO A 65 -13.82 10.42 -7.27
N VAL A 66 -14.51 9.31 -6.98
CA VAL A 66 -14.10 8.39 -5.92
C VAL A 66 -12.83 7.66 -6.38
N CYS A 67 -11.88 7.50 -5.48
CA CYS A 67 -10.62 6.82 -5.75
C CYS A 67 -10.45 5.65 -4.78
N ASP A 68 -10.42 4.44 -5.34
CA ASP A 68 -10.03 3.23 -4.65
C ASP A 68 -8.68 2.74 -5.19
N ALA A 69 -7.91 2.09 -4.32
CA ALA A 69 -6.59 1.55 -4.63
C ALA A 69 -6.51 0.12 -4.08
N ILE A 70 -6.08 -0.80 -4.95
CA ILE A 70 -5.83 -2.20 -4.63
C ILE A 70 -4.40 -2.50 -5.06
N LEU A 71 -3.61 -3.02 -4.14
CA LEU A 71 -2.27 -3.53 -4.40
C LEU A 71 -2.35 -5.05 -4.50
N PHE A 72 -1.74 -5.61 -5.52
CA PHE A 72 -1.65 -7.04 -5.74
C PHE A 72 -0.22 -7.42 -6.15
N SER A 73 0.21 -8.63 -5.80
CA SER A 73 1.47 -9.19 -6.28
C SER A 73 1.37 -9.62 -7.75
N PHE A 74 2.50 -9.95 -8.37
CA PHE A 74 2.51 -10.51 -9.72
C PHE A 74 1.67 -11.79 -9.88
N ASP A 75 1.52 -12.57 -8.81
CA ASP A 75 0.68 -13.77 -8.78
C ASP A 75 -0.81 -13.47 -8.58
N ASN A 76 -1.22 -12.20 -8.68
CA ASN A 76 -2.59 -11.71 -8.47
C ASN A 76 -3.13 -11.93 -7.05
N HIS A 77 -2.26 -12.11 -6.06
CA HIS A 77 -2.67 -12.09 -4.65
C HIS A 77 -2.86 -10.65 -4.18
N ILE A 78 -4.03 -10.34 -3.62
CA ILE A 78 -4.30 -9.04 -3.01
C ILE A 78 -3.39 -8.88 -1.79
N LEU A 79 -2.61 -7.80 -1.78
CA LEU A 79 -1.72 -7.45 -0.67
C LEU A 79 -2.37 -6.46 0.28
N GLY A 80 -3.12 -5.51 -0.28
CA GLY A 80 -3.84 -4.53 0.51
C GLY A 80 -4.70 -3.60 -0.32
N SER A 81 -5.63 -2.93 0.34
CA SER A 81 -6.57 -2.02 -0.28
C SER A 81 -6.92 -0.87 0.66
N ASN A 82 -7.45 0.23 0.12
CA ASN A 82 -7.85 1.39 0.92
C ASN A 82 -9.12 1.12 1.74
N ARG A 83 -9.94 0.16 1.29
CA ARG A 83 -11.17 -0.35 1.93
C ARG A 83 -11.43 -1.80 1.46
N PRO A 84 -12.36 -2.56 2.06
CA PRO A 84 -12.62 -3.95 1.69
C PRO A 84 -12.89 -4.13 0.19
N VAL A 85 -12.23 -5.12 -0.43
CA VAL A 85 -12.29 -5.32 -1.90
C VAL A 85 -13.66 -5.81 -2.36
N ASP A 86 -14.37 -6.56 -1.53
CA ASP A 86 -15.74 -6.99 -1.76
C ASP A 86 -16.72 -5.82 -1.85
N GLU A 87 -16.54 -4.78 -1.03
CA GLU A 87 -17.31 -3.54 -1.13
C GLU A 87 -17.03 -2.79 -2.44
N ILE A 88 -15.75 -2.68 -2.83
CA ILE A 88 -15.35 -2.08 -4.11
C ILE A 88 -15.99 -2.84 -5.29
N ALA A 89 -15.86 -4.17 -5.29
CA ALA A 89 -16.39 -5.01 -6.35
C ALA A 89 -17.91 -4.89 -6.47
N LYS A 90 -18.62 -4.84 -5.35
CA LYS A 90 -20.08 -4.68 -5.32
C LYS A 90 -20.54 -3.34 -5.92
N GLU A 91 -19.81 -2.25 -5.68
CA GLU A 91 -20.13 -0.94 -6.25
C GLU A 91 -19.85 -0.84 -7.76
N LEU A 92 -18.94 -1.67 -8.27
CA LEU A 92 -18.61 -1.74 -9.70
C LEU A 92 -19.52 -2.68 -10.50
N GLN A 93 -20.35 -3.48 -9.83
CA GLN A 93 -21.37 -4.31 -10.47
C GLN A 93 -22.58 -3.42 -10.82
N CYS A 94 -22.56 -2.89 -12.04
CA CYS A 94 -23.69 -2.20 -12.67
C CYS A 94 -24.92 -3.11 -12.84
#